data_AF-A0A6I3AQZ1-F1
#
_entry.id   AF-A0A6I3AQZ1-F1
#
_cell.length_a   1.000
_cell.length_b   1.000
_cell.length_c   1.000
_cell.angle_alpha   90.00
_cell.angle_beta   90.00
_cell.angle_gamma   90.00
#
_symmetry.space_group_name_H-M   'P 1'
#
loop_
_entity.id
_entity.type
_entity.pdbx_description
1 polymer ?
#
loop_
_entity_poly.entity_id
_entity_poly.type
_entity_poly.pdbx_seq_one_letter_code
_entity_poly.pdbx_strand_id
1 'polypeptide(L)'
;MRVVLDANVFVSAAISSGPSHRIVQRWLRGGSFEVVMCPTLLAEIDEVLTGRERLRRWIDLGLAERFVDTLRTLVDLVDDPDEVAVATRDRDDDYLVALARAHHADFIVTGDRDLLEWADQQPPVITPAAFEALLTDAD
;
A
#
# COMPACT_ATOMS: atom_id res chain seq x y z
N MET A 1 -5.50 8.02 12.12
CA MET A 1 -4.16 7.51 11.73
C MET A 1 -4.09 7.51 10.22
N ARG A 2 -3.00 8.01 9.62
CA ARG A 2 -2.75 7.99 8.17
C ARG A 2 -1.66 7.00 7.84
N VAL A 3 -1.85 6.21 6.81
CA VAL A 3 -0.86 5.23 6.37
C VAL A 3 -0.69 5.22 4.87
N VAL A 4 0.53 4.94 4.42
CA VAL A 4 0.78 4.53 3.04
C VAL A 4 0.84 3.01 3.02
N LEU A 5 -0.02 2.38 2.23
CA LEU A 5 0.05 0.95 1.97
C LEU A 5 0.78 0.75 0.64
N ASP A 6 1.87 -0.01 0.64
CA ASP A 6 2.61 -0.36 -0.55
C ASP A 6 1.73 -1.12 -1.57
N ALA A 7 2.03 -1.02 -2.87
CA ALA A 7 1.37 -1.76 -3.94
C ALA A 7 1.32 -3.27 -3.64
N ASN A 8 2.39 -3.85 -3.08
CA ASN A 8 2.44 -5.26 -2.72
C ASN A 8 1.39 -5.66 -1.66
N VAL A 9 0.96 -4.71 -0.80
CA VAL A 9 -0.08 -4.93 0.20
C VAL A 9 -1.44 -5.06 -0.50
N PHE A 10 -1.75 -4.17 -1.44
CA PHE A 10 -2.98 -4.26 -2.23
C PHE A 10 -3.02 -5.52 -3.10
N VAL A 11 -1.90 -5.84 -3.74
CA VAL A 11 -1.79 -7.05 -4.58
C VAL A 11 -1.99 -8.30 -3.71
N SER A 12 -1.32 -8.39 -2.57
CA SER A 12 -1.48 -9.48 -1.60
C SER A 12 -2.92 -9.57 -1.06
N ALA A 13 -3.57 -8.44 -0.82
CA ALA A 13 -4.95 -8.36 -0.37
C ALA A 13 -5.96 -8.89 -1.41
N ALA A 14 -5.68 -8.68 -2.69
CA ALA A 14 -6.51 -9.15 -3.78
C ALA A 14 -6.39 -10.67 -4.02
N ILE A 15 -5.22 -11.26 -3.78
CA ILE A 15 -4.93 -12.65 -4.14
C ILE A 15 -4.89 -13.63 -2.96
N SER A 16 -4.96 -13.14 -1.71
CA SER A 16 -4.88 -13.96 -0.50
C SER A 16 -5.83 -13.45 0.60
N SER A 17 -5.94 -14.21 1.70
CA SER A 17 -6.77 -13.83 2.87
C SER A 17 -5.92 -13.53 4.12
N GLY A 18 -4.67 -13.13 3.92
CA GLY A 18 -3.72 -12.80 4.98
C GLY A 18 -3.94 -11.42 5.64
N PRO A 19 -2.95 -10.91 6.42
CA PRO A 19 -3.03 -9.61 7.07
C PRO A 19 -3.34 -8.46 6.10
N SER A 20 -2.69 -8.42 4.92
CA SER A 20 -2.96 -7.39 3.90
C SER A 20 -4.43 -7.36 3.47
N HIS A 21 -5.05 -8.52 3.29
CA HIS A 21 -6.47 -8.63 2.95
C HIS A 21 -7.35 -8.03 4.05
N ARG A 22 -7.08 -8.36 5.31
CA ARG A 22 -7.86 -7.89 6.45
C ARG A 22 -7.69 -6.38 6.67
N ILE A 23 -6.49 -5.85 6.50
CA ILE A 23 -6.21 -4.40 6.52
C ILE A 23 -7.02 -3.67 5.44
N VAL A 24 -6.94 -4.09 4.17
CA VAL A 24 -7.66 -3.45 3.07
C VAL A 24 -9.18 -3.57 3.27
N GLN A 25 -9.68 -4.74 3.69
CA GLN A 25 -11.10 -4.93 4.01
C GLN A 25 -11.57 -4.01 5.13
N ARG A 26 -10.76 -3.81 6.17
CA ARG A 26 -11.09 -2.89 7.28
C ARG A 26 -11.13 -1.44 6.79
N TRP A 27 -10.18 -1.02 5.97
CA TRP A 27 -10.20 0.31 5.35
C TRP A 27 -11.44 0.53 4.47
N LEU A 28 -11.75 -0.41 3.57
CA LEU A 28 -12.93 -0.34 2.69
C LEU A 28 -14.27 -0.29 3.45
N ARG A 29 -14.29 -0.74 4.70
CA ARG A 29 -15.48 -0.70 5.59
C ARG A 29 -15.52 0.55 6.48
N GLY A 30 -14.64 1.52 6.27
CA GLY A 30 -14.56 2.75 7.07
C GLY A 30 -13.87 2.55 8.42
N GLY A 31 -12.79 1.76 8.45
CA GLY A 31 -11.97 1.56 9.65
C GLY A 31 -11.32 2.85 10.18
N SER A 32 -10.69 2.77 11.34
CA SER A 32 -10.12 3.90 12.11
C SER A 32 -8.85 4.54 11.52
N PHE A 33 -8.56 4.32 10.24
CA PHE A 33 -7.39 4.87 9.55
C PHE A 33 -7.70 5.27 8.11
N GLU A 34 -6.93 6.23 7.62
CA GLU A 34 -6.96 6.76 6.26
C GLU A 34 -5.78 6.20 5.47
N VAL A 35 -6.01 5.83 4.21
CA VAL A 35 -4.96 5.44 3.28
C VAL A 35 -4.60 6.65 2.44
N VAL A 36 -3.31 7.02 2.46
CA VAL A 36 -2.73 7.99 1.52
C VAL A 36 -2.26 7.24 0.29
N MET A 37 -2.73 7.64 -0.89
CA MET A 37 -2.39 7.02 -2.17
C MET A 37 -2.35 8.08 -3.26
N CYS A 38 -1.37 7.96 -4.16
CA CYS A 38 -1.17 8.83 -5.31
C CYS A 38 -1.35 8.07 -6.65
N PRO A 39 -1.42 8.77 -7.80
CA PRO A 39 -1.54 8.14 -9.11
C PRO A 39 -0.46 7.09 -9.41
N THR A 40 0.80 7.32 -9.03
CA THR A 40 1.90 6.37 -9.26
C THR A 40 1.64 5.04 -8.55
N LEU A 41 1.29 5.08 -7.26
CA LEU A 41 0.96 3.89 -6.48
C LEU A 41 -0.23 3.12 -7.08
N LEU A 42 -1.28 3.83 -7.48
CA LEU A 42 -2.45 3.22 -8.09
C LEU A 42 -2.13 2.57 -9.45
N ALA A 43 -1.30 3.22 -10.26
CA ALA A 43 -0.84 2.69 -11.54
C ALA A 43 -0.01 1.42 -11.36
N GLU A 44 0.86 1.37 -10.35
CA GLU A 44 1.62 0.16 -10.01
C GLU A 44 0.68 -0.99 -9.62
N ILE A 45 -0.31 -0.73 -8.76
CA ILE A 45 -1.31 -1.74 -8.38
C ILE A 45 -2.04 -2.28 -9.61
N ASP A 46 -2.49 -1.40 -10.50
CA ASP A 46 -3.16 -1.79 -11.75
C ASP A 46 -2.23 -2.63 -12.63
N GLU A 47 -1.04 -2.13 -12.97
CA GLU A 47 -0.08 -2.84 -13.82
C GLU A 47 0.22 -4.24 -13.29
N VAL A 48 0.42 -4.36 -11.98
CA VAL A 48 0.67 -5.65 -11.34
C VAL A 48 -0.54 -6.56 -11.46
N LEU A 49 -1.72 -6.09 -11.03
CA LEU A 49 -2.93 -6.91 -10.96
C LEU A 49 -3.50 -7.26 -12.33
N THR A 50 -3.47 -6.36 -13.31
CA THR A 50 -4.08 -6.60 -14.62
C THR A 50 -3.07 -7.12 -15.65
N GLY A 51 -1.81 -6.65 -15.57
CA GLY A 51 -0.77 -6.95 -16.56
C GLY A 51 0.05 -8.23 -16.33
N ARG A 52 0.17 -8.73 -15.08
CA ARG A 52 1.03 -9.90 -14.81
C ARG A 52 0.29 -11.22 -14.98
N GLU A 53 0.51 -11.91 -16.10
CA GLU A 53 -0.14 -13.19 -16.44
C GLU A 53 0.01 -14.26 -15.34
N ARG A 54 1.16 -14.32 -14.67
CA ARG A 54 1.39 -15.25 -13.55
C ARG A 54 0.34 -15.13 -12.45
N LEU A 55 -0.28 -13.95 -12.27
CA LEU A 55 -1.29 -13.73 -11.23
C LEU A 55 -2.62 -14.42 -11.50
N ARG A 56 -2.88 -14.84 -12.75
CA ARG A 56 -4.14 -15.47 -13.17
C ARG A 56 -4.45 -16.78 -12.44
N ARG A 57 -3.45 -17.44 -11.85
CA ARG A 57 -3.65 -18.63 -11.00
C ARG A 57 -4.25 -18.32 -9.62
N TRP A 58 -4.28 -17.05 -9.19
CA TRP A 58 -4.82 -16.64 -7.89
C TRP A 58 -6.01 -15.69 -8.01
N ILE A 59 -6.05 -14.85 -9.06
CA ILE A 59 -7.15 -13.91 -9.31
C ILE A 59 -7.50 -13.83 -10.80
N ASP A 60 -8.78 -13.96 -11.10
CA ASP A 60 -9.33 -13.73 -12.45
C ASP A 60 -9.15 -12.26 -12.86
N LEU A 61 -8.92 -12.02 -14.16
CA LEU A 61 -8.69 -10.66 -14.67
C LEU A 61 -9.87 -9.74 -14.36
N GLY A 62 -11.12 -10.19 -14.52
CA GLY A 62 -12.28 -9.36 -14.24
C GLY A 62 -12.45 -9.04 -12.76
N LEU A 63 -11.99 -9.91 -11.86
CA LEU A 63 -11.93 -9.60 -10.42
C LEU A 63 -10.83 -8.60 -10.10
N ALA A 64 -9.67 -8.72 -10.74
CA ALA A 64 -8.57 -7.77 -10.60
C ALA A 64 -8.96 -6.36 -11.07
N GLU A 65 -9.58 -6.25 -12.26
CA GLU A 65 -10.09 -4.98 -12.80
C GLU A 65 -11.11 -4.33 -11.85
N ARG A 66 -12.09 -5.11 -11.36
CA ARG A 66 -13.08 -4.60 -10.38
C ARG A 66 -12.43 -4.12 -9.08
N PHE A 67 -11.37 -4.79 -8.63
CA PHE A 67 -10.64 -4.36 -7.44
C PHE A 67 -9.97 -3.01 -7.67
N VAL A 68 -9.27 -2.84 -8.80
CA VAL A 68 -8.63 -1.57 -9.19
C VAL A 68 -9.67 -0.45 -9.36
N ASP A 69 -10.80 -0.72 -10.02
CA ASP A 69 -11.87 0.25 -10.19
C ASP A 69 -12.51 0.68 -8.86
N THR A 70 -12.56 -0.23 -7.89
CA THR A 70 -12.98 0.08 -6.52
C THR A 70 -12.02 1.07 -5.87
N LEU A 71 -10.70 0.86 -6.01
CA LEU A 71 -9.69 1.80 -5.51
C LEU A 71 -9.83 3.18 -6.16
N ARG A 72 -9.96 3.22 -7.50
CA ARG A 72 -10.18 4.46 -8.28
C ARG A 72 -11.39 5.27 -7.81
N THR A 73 -12.42 4.60 -7.32
CA THR A 73 -13.68 5.23 -6.92
C THR A 73 -13.67 5.70 -5.46
N LEU A 74 -12.95 4.99 -4.59
CA LEU A 74 -13.00 5.23 -3.13
C LEU A 74 -11.85 6.09 -2.60
N VAL A 75 -10.75 6.18 -3.35
CA VAL A 75 -9.57 6.92 -2.93
C VAL A 75 -9.63 8.33 -3.47
N ASP A 76 -9.60 9.31 -2.58
CA ASP A 76 -9.24 10.68 -2.92
C ASP A 76 -7.73 10.73 -3.13
N LEU A 77 -7.29 10.54 -4.39
CA LEU A 77 -5.88 10.54 -4.73
C LEU A 77 -5.25 11.91 -4.42
N VAL A 78 -4.12 11.87 -3.73
CA VAL A 78 -3.24 13.04 -3.60
C VAL A 78 -2.29 13.10 -4.79
N ASP A 79 -1.74 14.28 -5.07
CA ASP A 79 -0.76 14.43 -6.14
C ASP A 79 0.47 13.52 -5.90
N ASP A 80 1.12 13.11 -6.97
CA ASP A 80 2.40 12.42 -6.85
C ASP A 80 3.42 13.33 -6.14
N PRO A 81 4.21 12.80 -5.20
CA PRO A 81 5.17 13.59 -4.46
C PRO A 81 6.34 14.02 -5.37
N ASP A 82 6.95 15.17 -5.06
CA ASP A 82 8.21 15.56 -5.68
C ASP A 82 9.29 14.50 -5.44
N GLU A 83 10.22 14.33 -6.39
CA GLU A 83 11.35 13.42 -6.26
C GLU A 83 12.13 13.70 -4.96
N VAL A 84 12.33 12.66 -4.15
CA VAL A 84 13.17 12.73 -2.95
C VAL A 84 14.61 12.42 -3.34
N ALA A 85 15.54 12.99 -2.58
CA ALA A 85 16.88 12.44 -2.51
C ALA A 85 16.82 10.96 -2.10
N VAL A 86 17.68 10.13 -2.70
CA VAL A 86 17.75 8.67 -2.45
C VAL A 86 17.66 8.39 -0.95
N ALA A 87 16.54 7.81 -0.54
CA ALA A 87 16.20 7.49 0.84
C ALA A 87 16.30 5.99 1.08
N THR A 88 15.83 5.18 0.13
CA THR A 88 15.77 3.73 0.23
C THR A 88 16.90 3.06 -0.57
N ARG A 89 17.07 1.74 -0.36
CA ARG A 89 18.06 0.96 -1.13
C ARG A 89 17.60 0.74 -2.57
N ASP A 90 16.31 0.50 -2.76
CA ASP A 90 15.67 0.51 -4.07
C ASP A 90 15.13 1.92 -4.35
N ARG A 91 15.52 2.53 -5.47
CA ARG A 91 15.04 3.86 -5.84
C ARG A 91 13.57 3.87 -6.24
N ASP A 92 13.04 2.71 -6.62
CA ASP A 92 11.63 2.58 -6.97
C ASP A 92 10.72 2.73 -5.74
N ASP A 93 11.25 2.57 -4.51
CA ASP A 93 10.51 2.77 -3.26
C ASP A 93 10.59 4.22 -2.72
N ASP A 94 11.48 5.07 -3.26
CA ASP A 94 11.73 6.41 -2.73
C ASP A 94 10.44 7.27 -2.73
N TYR A 95 9.56 7.06 -3.72
CA TYR A 95 8.29 7.77 -3.83
C TYR A 95 7.32 7.42 -2.69
N LEU A 96 7.34 6.19 -2.17
CA LEU A 96 6.50 5.80 -1.03
C LEU A 96 6.91 6.57 0.22
N VAL A 97 8.21 6.75 0.43
CA VAL A 97 8.76 7.57 1.53
C VAL A 97 8.40 9.04 1.33
N ALA A 98 8.52 9.55 0.11
CA ALA A 98 8.11 10.90 -0.27
C ALA A 98 6.65 11.18 0.07
N LEU A 99 5.77 10.30 -0.39
CA LEU A 99 4.33 10.36 -0.21
C LEU A 99 3.99 10.35 1.27
N ALA A 100 4.58 9.43 2.02
CA ALA A 100 4.37 9.30 3.45
C ALA A 100 4.79 10.58 4.21
N ARG A 101 5.92 11.18 3.85
CA ARG A 101 6.40 12.43 4.46
C ARG A 101 5.54 13.62 4.10
N ALA A 102 5.19 13.79 2.83
CA ALA A 102 4.40 14.91 2.32
C ALA A 102 3.01 14.97 2.97
N HIS A 103 2.43 13.81 3.29
CA HIS A 103 1.09 13.70 3.88
C HIS A 103 1.09 13.34 5.37
N HIS A 104 2.25 13.41 6.03
CA HIS A 104 2.41 13.12 7.45
C HIS A 104 1.80 11.75 7.84
N ALA A 105 2.07 10.73 7.05
CA ALA A 105 1.66 9.37 7.37
C ALA A 105 2.37 8.90 8.64
N ASP A 106 1.62 8.19 9.49
CA ASP A 106 2.12 7.60 10.73
C ASP A 106 3.00 6.37 10.42
N PHE A 107 2.69 5.64 9.34
CA PHE A 107 3.38 4.43 8.93
C PHE A 107 3.42 4.24 7.41
N ILE A 108 4.46 3.58 6.93
CA ILE A 108 4.46 2.86 5.64
C ILE A 108 4.28 1.37 5.95
N VAL A 109 3.33 0.72 5.28
CA VAL A 109 3.07 -0.71 5.45
C VAL A 109 3.49 -1.45 4.19
N THR A 110 4.45 -2.36 4.32
CA THR A 110 5.02 -3.11 3.20
C THR A 110 5.38 -4.54 3.56
N GLY A 111 5.27 -5.45 2.59
CA GLY A 111 5.85 -6.79 2.66
C GLY A 111 7.31 -6.87 2.18
N ASP A 112 7.86 -5.78 1.63
CA ASP A 112 9.21 -5.75 1.07
C ASP A 112 10.27 -5.66 2.16
N ARG A 113 11.20 -6.61 2.17
CA ARG A 113 12.31 -6.63 3.14
C ARG A 113 13.31 -5.52 2.89
N ASP A 114 13.48 -5.11 1.64
CA ASP A 114 14.45 -4.09 1.30
C ASP A 114 14.03 -2.72 1.86
N LEU A 115 12.73 -2.42 1.78
CA LEU A 115 12.11 -1.24 2.38
C LEU A 115 11.98 -1.32 3.92
N LEU A 116 11.93 -2.51 4.50
CA LEU A 116 11.89 -2.70 5.96
C LEU A 116 13.26 -2.48 6.64
N GLU A 117 14.37 -2.63 5.92
CA GLU A 117 15.71 -2.69 6.50
C GLU A 117 16.62 -1.53 5.99
N TRP A 118 16.22 -0.28 6.23
CA TRP A 118 17.08 0.89 6.01
C TRP A 118 17.15 1.81 7.25
N ALA A 119 18.24 2.58 7.36
CA ALA A 119 18.51 3.42 8.51
C ALA A 119 17.67 4.71 8.50
N ASP A 120 17.24 5.18 9.68
CA ASP A 120 16.50 6.44 9.87
C ASP A 120 15.13 6.53 9.17
N GLN A 121 14.35 5.44 9.23
CA GLN A 121 12.96 5.40 8.76
C GLN A 121 12.11 6.51 9.37
N GLN A 122 11.63 7.42 8.52
CA GLN A 122 10.70 8.46 8.89
C GLN A 122 9.68 8.66 7.75
N PRO A 123 8.40 8.24 7.94
CA PRO A 123 7.86 7.55 9.11
C PRO A 123 8.34 6.08 9.24
N PRO A 124 8.06 5.38 10.37
CA PRO A 124 8.39 3.97 10.52
C PRO A 124 7.79 3.09 9.42
N VAL A 125 8.56 2.12 8.95
CA VAL A 125 8.10 1.11 8.00
C VAL A 125 7.81 -0.18 8.75
N ILE A 126 6.61 -0.74 8.58
CA ILE A 126 6.17 -1.93 9.32
C ILE A 126 5.54 -2.97 8.40
N THR A 127 5.54 -4.22 8.86
CA THR A 127 4.89 -5.32 8.13
C THR A 127 3.36 -5.23 8.22
N PRO A 128 2.60 -5.81 7.28
CA PRO A 128 1.15 -5.94 7.38
C PRO A 128 0.70 -6.65 8.67
N ALA A 129 1.43 -7.66 9.14
CA ALA A 129 1.11 -8.36 10.38
C ALA A 129 1.25 -7.45 11.62
N ALA A 130 2.32 -6.64 11.67
CA ALA A 130 2.52 -5.68 12.74
C ALA A 130 1.46 -4.57 12.72
N PHE A 131 1.13 -4.04 11.54
CA PHE A 131 0.10 -3.02 11.43
C PHE A 131 -1.28 -3.53 11.84
N GLU A 132 -1.64 -4.75 11.43
CA GLU A 132 -2.90 -5.38 11.83
C GLU A 132 -3.01 -5.55 13.36
N ALA A 133 -1.92 -5.93 14.04
CA ALA A 133 -1.91 -6.01 15.50
C ALA A 133 -2.19 -4.65 16.14
N LEU A 134 -1.55 -3.58 15.64
CA LEU A 134 -1.79 -2.20 16.11
C LEU A 134 -3.25 -1.75 15.95
N LEU A 135 -3.91 -2.19 14.88
CA LEU A 135 -5.32 -1.88 14.64
C LEU A 135 -6.26 -2.60 15.61
N THR A 136 -5.86 -3.77 16.13
CA THR A 136 -6.67 -4.58 17.05
C THR A 136 -6.62 -4.03 18.47
N ASP A 137 -5.47 -3.48 18.89
CA ASP A 137 -5.30 -2.88 20.22
C ASP A 137 -5.98 -1.50 20.36
N ALA A 138 -6.37 -0.89 19.23
CA ALA A 138 -6.98 0.43 19.17
C ALA A 138 -8.53 0.43 19.11
N ASP A 139 -9.16 -0.75 18.99
CA ASP A 139 -10.63 -0.95 19.07
C ASP A 139 -11.05 -1.39 20.47
#